data_AF-A0A5K3FPG3-F1
#
_entry.id   AF-A0A5K3FPG3-F1
#
_cell.length_a   1.000
_cell.length_b   1.000
_cell.length_c   1.000
_cell.angle_alpha   90.00
_cell.angle_beta   90.00
_cell.angle_gamma   90.00
#
_symmetry.space_group_name_H-M   'P 1'
#
loop_
_entity.id
_entity.type
_entity.pdbx_description
1 polymer ?
#
loop_
_entity_poly.entity_id
_entity_poly.type
_entity_poly.pdbx_seq_one_letter_code
_entity_poly.pdbx_strand_id
1 'polypeptide(L)' 'MVVGKKPTLSKIVRKWIKERKNYVYANNTCTGNCDHYTRMVWGWTSLLGCAINRCDNLQTNPRKPVHLVGCMYEAR' A
#
# COMPACT_ATOMS: atom_id res chain seq x y z
N MET A 1 -3.74 -6.69 -0.03
CA MET A 1 -4.95 -7.39 0.47
C MET A 1 -4.95 -7.40 2.00
N VAL A 2 -6.12 -7.39 2.62
CA VAL A 2 -6.33 -7.51 4.07
C VAL A 2 -7.44 -8.52 4.35
N VAL A 3 -7.19 -9.45 5.26
CA VAL A 3 -8.16 -10.47 5.69
C VAL A 3 -8.83 -10.01 6.99
N GLY A 4 -10.14 -10.23 7.11
CA GLY A 4 -10.94 -9.87 8.28
C GLY A 4 -11.58 -8.49 8.15
N LYS A 5 -11.65 -7.74 9.26
CA LYS A 5 -12.35 -6.44 9.33
C LYS A 5 -11.90 -5.48 8.22
N LYS A 6 -12.86 -4.81 7.58
CA LYS A 6 -12.62 -3.78 6.55
C LYS A 6 -11.56 -2.79 7.06
N PRO A 7 -10.42 -2.64 6.36
CA PRO A 7 -9.37 -1.75 6.82
C PRO A 7 -9.75 -0.29 6.57
N THR A 8 -9.15 0.62 7.34
CA THR A 8 -9.15 2.05 7.02
C THR A 8 -7.91 2.40 6.20
N LEU A 9 -8.01 3.40 5.32
CA LEU A 9 -6.86 3.86 4.54
C LEU A 9 -5.69 4.26 5.45
N SER A 10 -5.96 4.98 6.55
CA SER A 10 -4.93 5.34 7.53
C SER A 10 -4.17 4.12 8.10
N LYS A 11 -4.82 2.97 8.31
CA LYS A 11 -4.14 1.75 8.77
C LYS A 11 -3.22 1.16 7.70
N ILE A 12 -3.64 1.22 6.44
CA ILE A 12 -2.85 0.76 5.28
C ILE A 12 -1.66 1.67 5.05
N VAL A 13 -1.87 2.99 5.02
CA VAL A 13 -0.83 4.01 4.86
C VAL A 13 0.23 3.88 5.95
N ARG A 14 -0.18 3.69 7.22
CA ARG A 14 0.78 3.44 8.32
C ARG A 14 1.61 2.16 8.12
N LYS A 15 1.05 1.14 7.46
CA LYS A 15 1.81 -0.07 7.12
C LYS A 15 2.85 0.23 6.04
N TRP A 16 2.48 0.99 5.01
CA TRP A 16 3.40 1.40 3.95
C TRP A 16 4.52 2.32 4.46
N ILE A 17 4.23 3.25 5.38
CA ILE A 17 5.25 4.11 6.02
C ILE A 17 6.33 3.28 6.72
N LYS A 18 5.98 2.13 7.31
CA LYS A 18 6.97 1.28 8.00
C LYS A 18 8.04 0.73 7.05
N GLU A 19 7.79 0.71 5.74
CA GLU A 19 8.79 0.30 4.75
C GLU A 19 9.93 1.31 4.59
N ARG A 20 9.77 2.55 5.10
CA ARG A 20 10.85 3.55 5.21
C ARG A 20 12.14 2.98 5.77
N LYS A 21 12.05 2.07 6.75
CA LYS A 21 13.22 1.44 7.38
C LYS A 21 14.07 0.62 6.40
N ASN A 22 13.49 0.21 5.27
CA ASN A 22 14.16 -0.56 4.22
C ASN A 22 14.65 0.33 3.07
N TYR A 23 14.40 1.64 3.10
CA TYR A 23 14.74 2.56 2.01
C TYR A 23 16.02 3.32 2.33
N VAL A 24 16.99 3.26 1.42
CA VAL A 24 18.29 3.93 1.53
C VAL A 24 18.28 5.17 0.64
N TYR A 25 18.12 6.34 1.25
CA TYR A 25 18.05 7.62 0.54
C TYR A 25 19.30 7.94 -0.28
N ALA A 26 20.48 7.55 0.20
CA ALA A 26 21.76 7.97 -0.37
C ALA A 26 21.93 7.51 -1.83
N ASN A 27 21.33 6.39 -2.21
CA ASN A 27 21.46 5.80 -3.53
C ASN A 27 20.12 5.36 -4.13
N ASN A 28 18.99 5.76 -3.52
CA ASN A 28 17.64 5.40 -3.97
C ASN A 28 17.45 3.87 -4.13
N THR A 29 18.01 3.10 -3.19
CA THR A 29 17.89 1.63 -3.19
C THR A 29 17.09 1.14 -1.99
N CYS A 30 16.73 -0.14 -2.03
CA CYS A 30 16.01 -0.78 -0.94
C CYS A 30 16.70 -2.06 -0.48
N THR A 31 16.86 -2.18 0.83
CA THR A 31 17.39 -3.39 1.49
C THR A 31 16.33 -4.46 1.71
N GLY A 32 15.07 -4.14 1.40
CA GLY A 32 13.90 -5.02 1.47
C GLY A 32 12.71 -4.34 0.78
N ASN A 33 11.48 -4.77 1.08
CA ASN A 33 10.30 -4.18 0.44
C ASN A 33 10.12 -2.70 0.83
N CYS A 34 10.06 -1.82 -0.15
CA CYS A 34 9.92 -0.37 -0.02
C CYS A 34 8.96 0.26 -1.05
N ASP A 35 8.39 -0.55 -1.95
CA ASP A 35 7.68 -0.10 -3.16
C ASP A 35 6.47 0.80 -2.85
N HIS A 36 5.83 0.59 -1.70
CA HIS A 36 4.72 1.44 -1.32
C HIS A 36 5.23 2.76 -0.76
N TYR A 37 6.29 2.70 0.05
CA TYR A 37 6.89 3.90 0.62
C TYR A 37 7.45 4.83 -0.45
N THR A 38 8.17 4.32 -1.44
CA THR A 38 8.77 5.13 -2.51
C THR A 38 7.70 5.86 -3.34
N ARG A 39 6.58 5.20 -3.66
CA ARG A 39 5.44 5.86 -4.32
C ARG A 39 4.80 6.95 -3.47
N MET A 40 4.70 6.73 -2.16
CA MET A 40 4.11 7.70 -1.23
C MET A 40 4.93 9.00 -1.12
N VAL A 41 6.26 8.90 -1.20
CA VAL A 41 7.17 10.04 -1.03
C VAL A 41 7.73 10.56 -2.35
N TRP A 42 7.13 10.15 -3.47
CA TRP A 42 7.58 10.55 -4.79
C TRP A 42 7.30 12.04 -5.02
N GLY A 43 8.36 12.84 -5.11
CA GLY A 43 8.25 14.31 -5.13
C GLY A 43 7.52 14.89 -6.35
N TRP A 44 7.33 14.09 -7.40
CA TRP A 44 6.65 14.51 -8.63
C TRP A 44 5.14 14.20 -8.63
N THR A 45 4.66 13.46 -7.63
CA THR A 45 3.24 13.11 -7.51
C THR A 45 2.42 14.30 -7.01
N SER A 46 1.32 14.61 -7.70
CA SER A 46 0.43 15.74 -7.38
C SER A 46 -0.96 15.31 -6.92
N LEU A 47 -1.45 14.16 -7.38
CA LEU A 47 -2.78 13.64 -7.05
C LEU A 47 -2.75 12.20 -6.57
N LEU A 48 -3.74 11.84 -5.75
CA LEU A 48 -3.90 10.52 -5.14
C LEU A 48 -5.38 10.10 -5.12
N GLY A 49 -5.65 8.90 -5.60
CA GLY A 49 -6.96 8.24 -5.47
C GLY A 49 -6.82 6.85 -4.86
N CYS A 50 -7.74 6.48 -3.96
CA CYS A 50 -7.72 5.16 -3.31
C CYS A 50 -9.10 4.49 -3.32
N ALA A 51 -9.10 3.16 -3.39
CA ALA A 51 -10.30 2.34 -3.32
C ALA A 51 -10.12 1.13 -2.40
N ILE A 52 -11.20 0.72 -1.74
CA ILE A 52 -11.27 -0.49 -0.93
C ILE A 52 -12.48 -1.28 -1.38
N ASN A 53 -12.28 -2.51 -1.87
CA ASN A 53 -13.36 -3.40 -2.26
C ASN A 53 -13.25 -4.75 -1.53
N ARG A 54 -14.40 -5.37 -1.23
CA ARG A 54 -14.45 -6.74 -0.70
C ARG A 54 -14.37 -7.71 -1.87
N CYS A 55 -13.34 -8.55 -1.87
CA CYS A 55 -13.02 -9.47 -2.96
C CYS A 55 -12.73 -10.86 -2.38
N ASP A 56 -13.77 -11.51 -1.85
CA ASP A 56 -13.66 -12.78 -1.13
C ASP A 56 -13.16 -13.95 -1.97
N ASN A 57 -13.21 -13.83 -3.30
CA ASN A 57 -12.77 -14.86 -4.24
C ASN A 57 -11.29 -14.71 -4.65
N LEU A 58 -10.55 -13.74 -4.09
CA LEU A 58 -9.12 -13.57 -4.35
C LEU A 58 -8.24 -14.59 -3.60
N GLN A 59 -8.81 -15.33 -2.65
CA GLN A 59 -8.10 -16.38 -1.91
C GLN A 59 -8.94 -17.66 -1.91
N THR A 60 -8.28 -18.79 -2.12
CA THR A 60 -8.87 -20.13 -2.02
C THR A 60 -9.08 -20.58 -0.57
N ASN A 61 -8.38 -19.95 0.38
CA ASN A 61 -8.53 -20.23 1.80
C ASN A 61 -9.87 -19.73 2.36
N PRO A 62 -10.46 -20.41 3.35
CA PRO A 62 -11.77 -20.06 3.92
C PRO A 62 -11.77 -18.75 4.72
N ARG A 63 -10.63 -18.06 4.87
CA ARG A 63 -10.51 -16.84 5.66
C ARG A 63 -11.13 -15.66 4.91
N LYS A 64 -12.43 -15.48 5.12
CA LYS A 64 -13.24 -14.36 4.62
C LYS A 64 -13.72 -13.50 5.80
N PRO A 65 -13.98 -12.20 5.60
CA PRO A 65 -13.93 -11.47 4.33
C PRO A 65 -12.52 -11.03 3.91
N VAL A 66 -12.28 -10.89 2.60
CA VAL A 66 -11.02 -10.41 2.01
C VAL A 66 -11.24 -9.03 1.40
N HIS A 67 -10.39 -8.08 1.73
CA HIS A 67 -10.45 -6.70 1.22
C HIS A 67 -9.22 -6.40 0.36
N LEU A 68 -9.46 -6.03 -0.89
CA LEU A 68 -8.44 -5.46 -1.77
C LEU A 68 -8.39 -3.95 -1.54
N VAL A 69 -7.18 -3.42 -1.40
CA VAL A 69 -6.92 -1.99 -1.25
C VAL A 69 -5.94 -1.59 -2.34
N GLY A 70 -6.30 -0.58 -3.11
CA GLY A 70 -5.45 0.02 -4.13
C GLY A 70 -5.42 1.53 -3.97
N CYS A 71 -4.25 2.12 -4.18
CA CYS A 71 -4.08 3.55 -4.31
C CYS A 71 -3.28 3.83 -5.58
N MET A 72 -3.70 4.82 -6.34
CA MET A 72 -3.09 5.29 -7.57
C MET A 72 -2.59 6.72 -7.34
N TYR A 73 -1.42 6.99 -7.89
CA TYR A 73 -0.71 8.26 -7.77
C TYR A 73 -0.54 8.83 -9.16
N GLU A 74 -0.84 10.11 -9.34
CA GLU A 74 -0.66 10.81 -10.61
C GLU A 74 0.54 11.76 -10.50
N ALA A 75 1.42 11.66 -11.48
CA ALA A 75 2.57 12.53 -11.67
C ALA A 75 2.16 13.75 -12.50
N ARG A 76 2.73 14.93 -12.19
CA ARG A 76 2.49 16.16 -12.94
C ARG A 76 3.09 16.16 -14.36
#